data_AF-A0A2E0J411-F1
#
_entry.id   AF-A0A2E0J411-F1
#
_cell.length_a   1.000
_cell.length_b   1.000
_cell.length_c   1.000
_cell.angle_alpha   90.00
_cell.angle_beta   90.00
_cell.angle_gamma   90.00
#
_symmetry.space_group_name_H-M   'P 1'
#
loop_
_entity.id
_entity.type
_entity.pdbx_description
1 polymer ?
#
loop_
_entity_poly.entity_id
_entity_poly.type
_entity_poly.pdbx_seq_one_letter_code
_entity_poly.pdbx_strand_id
1 'polypeptide(L)'
;PSIADYGLIAPLFAHLGRDPVPAEIMKKRAPRVYRWVERMNAPGLDVVEYPDTAAEFVADDAIPQSLEPFLVYMAEDMCPELPDKLAFFDDWITTQRPADGAPVADKPHQRQLGSVSTHYRGEPIEVGAEPYLLYVLQRAVDTLDGLDDAASRRVMETLARFGLERALPLGRDYRVARENNIEVWRFG
;
A
#
# COMPACT_ATOMS: atom_id res chain seq x y z
N PRO A 1 -16.45 0.06 9.02
CA PRO A 1 -15.08 0.10 8.47
C PRO A 1 -15.08 -0.17 6.97
N SER A 2 -14.30 0.59 6.23
CA SER A 2 -14.02 0.44 4.80
C SER A 2 -12.82 -0.47 4.55
N ILE A 3 -12.53 -0.78 3.27
CA ILE A 3 -11.28 -1.45 2.86
C ILE A 3 -10.06 -0.63 3.29
N ALA A 4 -10.14 0.70 3.21
CA ALA A 4 -9.06 1.59 3.64
C ALA A 4 -8.79 1.47 5.15
N ASP A 5 -9.84 1.33 5.98
CA ASP A 5 -9.67 1.10 7.41
C ASP A 5 -8.93 -0.22 7.70
N TYR A 6 -9.26 -1.29 6.97
CA TYR A 6 -8.59 -2.58 7.10
C TYR A 6 -7.15 -2.57 6.59
N GLY A 7 -6.84 -1.77 5.57
CA GLY A 7 -5.46 -1.55 5.11
C GLY A 7 -4.63 -0.77 6.13
N LEU A 8 -5.22 0.27 6.73
CA LEU A 8 -4.52 1.18 7.63
C LEU A 8 -4.36 0.63 9.06
N ILE A 9 -5.29 -0.21 9.53
CA ILE A 9 -5.25 -0.72 10.91
C ILE A 9 -4.07 -1.66 11.13
N ALA A 10 -3.65 -2.41 10.12
CA ALA A 10 -2.58 -3.40 10.24
C ALA A 10 -1.29 -2.80 10.83
N PRO A 11 -0.67 -1.76 10.24
CA PRO A 11 0.52 -1.14 10.83
C PRO A 11 0.21 -0.37 12.12
N LEU A 12 -0.92 0.33 12.20
CA LEU A 12 -1.25 1.17 13.36
C LEU A 12 -1.55 0.36 14.62
N PHE A 13 -2.09 -0.85 14.50
CA PHE A 13 -2.28 -1.74 15.64
C PHE A 13 -1.02 -2.57 15.94
N ALA A 14 -0.52 -3.32 14.94
CA ALA A 14 0.51 -4.33 15.17
C ALA A 14 1.85 -3.73 15.64
N HIS A 15 2.21 -2.55 15.12
CA HIS A 15 3.48 -1.89 15.43
C HIS A 15 3.32 -0.71 16.39
N LEU A 16 2.22 0.06 16.29
CA LEU A 16 2.07 1.28 17.08
C LEU A 16 1.13 1.12 18.28
N GLY A 17 0.05 0.34 18.15
CA GLY A 17 -0.97 0.21 19.18
C GLY A 17 -0.66 -0.81 20.28
N ARG A 18 0.14 -1.84 19.94
CA ARG A 18 0.52 -2.93 20.85
C ARG A 18 1.85 -2.70 21.57
N ASP A 19 2.79 -2.03 20.93
CA ASP A 19 4.14 -1.86 21.49
C ASP A 19 4.14 -0.73 22.53
N PRO A 20 4.70 -0.92 23.76
CA PRO A 20 4.49 0.01 24.87
C PRO A 20 4.87 1.46 24.57
N VAL A 21 6.04 1.69 23.97
CA VAL A 21 6.55 3.04 23.68
C VAL A 21 5.74 3.76 22.59
N PRO A 22 5.57 3.21 21.37
CA PRO A 22 4.77 3.90 20.36
C PRO A 22 3.29 4.01 20.74
N ALA A 23 2.74 3.06 21.51
CA ALA A 23 1.36 3.14 21.99
C ALA A 23 1.18 4.34 22.94
N GLU A 24 2.12 4.54 23.87
CA GLU A 24 2.10 5.71 24.76
C GLU A 24 2.25 7.03 24.00
N ILE A 25 3.08 7.06 22.94
CA ILE A 25 3.18 8.24 22.06
C ILE A 25 1.84 8.50 21.38
N MET A 26 1.21 7.48 20.79
CA MET A 26 -0.08 7.63 20.10
C MET A 26 -1.18 8.09 21.05
N LYS A 27 -1.29 7.51 22.25
CA LYS A 27 -2.25 7.94 23.29
C LYS A 27 -2.07 9.41 23.68
N LYS A 28 -0.82 9.86 23.83
CA LYS A 28 -0.51 11.23 24.27
C LYS A 28 -0.64 12.27 23.16
N ARG A 29 -0.25 11.94 21.93
CA ARG A 29 -0.15 12.90 20.83
C ARG A 29 -1.28 12.81 19.81
N ALA A 30 -1.89 11.64 19.66
CA ALA A 30 -2.94 11.37 18.69
C ALA A 30 -4.07 10.52 19.29
N PRO A 31 -4.72 10.95 20.40
CA PRO A 31 -5.70 10.16 21.12
C PRO A 31 -6.91 9.75 20.25
N ARG A 32 -7.30 10.57 19.26
CA ARG A 32 -8.37 10.22 18.31
C ARG A 32 -7.99 9.05 17.39
N VAL A 33 -6.72 8.98 16.98
CA VAL A 33 -6.18 7.85 16.20
C VAL A 33 -6.13 6.60 17.08
N TYR A 34 -5.66 6.73 18.33
CA TYR A 34 -5.66 5.60 19.26
C TYR A 34 -7.07 5.06 19.54
N ARG A 35 -8.06 5.94 19.77
CA ARG A 35 -9.47 5.51 19.90
C ARG A 35 -9.97 4.81 18.64
N TRP A 36 -9.57 5.25 17.44
CA TRP A 36 -9.91 4.53 16.20
C TRP A 36 -9.25 3.14 16.16
N VAL A 37 -8.00 2.99 16.59
CA VAL A 37 -7.31 1.69 16.71
C VAL A 37 -8.07 0.75 17.66
N GLU A 38 -8.54 1.25 18.81
CA GLU A 38 -9.35 0.47 19.75
C GLU A 38 -10.68 0.04 19.12
N ARG A 39 -11.42 0.96 18.48
CA ARG A 39 -12.70 0.66 17.81
C ARG A 39 -12.55 -0.40 16.72
N MET A 40 -11.48 -0.36 15.95
CA MET A 40 -11.21 -1.38 14.92
C MET A 40 -11.00 -2.79 15.48
N ASN A 41 -10.74 -2.93 16.79
CA ASN A 41 -10.58 -4.21 17.48
C ASN A 41 -11.76 -4.54 18.42
N ALA A 42 -12.78 -3.67 18.51
CA ALA A 42 -13.92 -3.86 19.39
C ALA A 42 -15.01 -4.74 18.74
N PRO A 43 -15.81 -5.48 19.53
CA PRO A 43 -16.98 -6.20 19.04
C PRO A 43 -18.13 -5.22 18.76
N GLY A 44 -18.01 -4.44 17.68
CA GLY A 44 -18.99 -3.42 17.29
C GLY A 44 -18.32 -2.12 16.86
N LEU A 45 -19.11 -1.08 16.62
CA LEU A 45 -18.55 0.22 16.23
C LEU A 45 -17.87 0.96 17.38
N ASP A 46 -18.30 0.75 18.63
CA ASP A 46 -17.76 1.40 19.85
C ASP A 46 -17.59 2.93 19.72
N VAL A 47 -18.66 3.62 19.28
CA VAL A 47 -18.67 5.06 18.96
C VAL A 47 -19.37 5.91 20.03
N VAL A 48 -19.16 5.60 21.31
CA VAL A 48 -19.84 6.31 22.43
C VAL A 48 -19.57 7.82 22.41
N GLU A 49 -18.44 8.27 21.87
CA GLU A 49 -18.11 9.69 21.70
C GLU A 49 -18.87 10.38 20.58
N TYR A 50 -19.59 9.64 19.74
CA TYR A 50 -20.31 10.13 18.56
C TYR A 50 -21.78 9.66 18.56
N PRO A 51 -22.58 10.01 19.57
CA PRO A 51 -23.94 9.47 19.76
C PRO A 51 -24.91 9.83 18.63
N ASP A 52 -24.70 10.96 17.96
CA ASP A 52 -25.56 11.47 16.89
C ASP A 52 -24.97 11.25 15.49
N THR A 53 -24.04 10.31 15.34
CA THR A 53 -23.36 10.03 14.07
C THR A 53 -23.80 8.68 13.50
N ALA A 54 -24.32 8.72 12.27
CA ALA A 54 -24.66 7.51 11.53
C ALA A 54 -23.39 6.75 11.10
N ALA A 55 -23.48 5.42 11.04
CA ALA A 55 -22.40 4.55 10.60
C ALA A 55 -22.30 4.50 9.08
N GLU A 56 -21.93 5.63 8.47
CA GLU A 56 -21.90 5.82 7.02
C GLU A 56 -20.49 6.14 6.52
N PHE A 57 -20.27 5.97 5.21
CA PHE A 57 -19.07 6.48 4.58
C PHE A 57 -19.12 8.01 4.48
N VAL A 58 -17.94 8.61 4.32
CA VAL A 58 -17.85 10.05 4.06
C VAL A 58 -18.62 10.36 2.78
N ALA A 59 -19.49 11.37 2.83
CA ALA A 59 -20.27 11.80 1.68
C ALA A 59 -19.36 12.18 0.50
N ASP A 60 -19.84 11.91 -0.71
CA ASP A 60 -19.20 12.30 -1.98
C ASP A 60 -17.74 11.82 -2.13
N ASP A 61 -17.38 10.72 -1.47
CA ASP A 61 -16.01 10.18 -1.43
C ASP A 61 -14.96 11.22 -0.98
N ALA A 62 -15.37 12.20 -0.17
CA ALA A 62 -14.50 13.29 0.22
C ALA A 62 -13.32 12.80 1.06
N ILE A 63 -12.13 13.29 0.75
CA ILE A 63 -10.92 13.07 1.56
C ILE A 63 -10.88 14.17 2.63
N PRO A 64 -10.92 13.82 3.94
CA PRO A 64 -10.83 14.83 4.99
C PRO A 64 -9.51 15.61 4.89
N GLN A 65 -9.57 16.94 5.02
CA GLN A 65 -8.38 17.80 4.93
C GLN A 65 -7.28 17.40 5.94
N SER A 66 -7.66 16.85 7.10
CA SER A 66 -6.72 16.36 8.11
C SER A 66 -5.94 15.12 7.67
N LEU A 67 -6.38 14.41 6.63
CA LEU A 67 -5.71 13.22 6.08
C LEU A 67 -4.71 13.60 4.98
N GLU A 68 -4.85 14.76 4.35
CA GLU A 68 -3.98 15.17 3.25
C GLU A 68 -2.49 15.20 3.60
N PRO A 69 -2.05 15.79 4.75
CA PRO A 69 -0.63 15.76 5.11
C PRO A 69 -0.08 14.34 5.31
N PHE A 70 -0.94 13.41 5.74
CA PHE A 70 -0.55 12.01 5.90
C PHE A 70 -0.38 11.31 4.54
N LEU A 71 -1.24 11.58 3.57
CA LEU A 71 -1.10 11.03 2.21
C LEU A 71 0.15 11.57 1.51
N VAL A 72 0.45 12.86 1.66
CA VAL A 72 1.70 13.46 1.15
C VAL A 72 2.92 12.82 1.83
N TYR A 73 2.88 12.68 3.15
CA TYR A 73 3.94 12.00 3.91
C TYR A 73 4.18 10.55 3.42
N MET A 74 3.11 9.79 3.16
CA MET A 74 3.24 8.44 2.61
C MET A 74 3.91 8.46 1.24
N ALA A 75 3.53 9.39 0.36
CA ALA A 75 4.16 9.51 -0.94
C ALA A 75 5.66 9.87 -0.83
N GLU A 76 6.03 10.80 0.04
CA GLU A 76 7.43 11.20 0.27
C GLU A 76 8.30 10.05 0.78
N ASP A 77 7.79 9.22 1.69
CA ASP A 77 8.55 8.09 2.23
C ASP A 77 8.56 6.87 1.27
N MET A 78 7.46 6.59 0.55
CA MET A 78 7.34 5.38 -0.29
C MET A 78 7.80 5.57 -1.74
N CYS A 79 7.53 6.72 -2.35
CA CYS A 79 7.70 6.92 -3.79
C CYS A 79 9.15 7.16 -4.27
N PRO A 80 10.17 7.36 -3.42
CA PRO A 80 11.54 7.17 -3.87
C PRO A 80 11.79 5.69 -4.20
N GLU A 81 11.45 4.79 -3.27
CA GLU A 81 11.77 3.37 -3.36
C GLU A 81 10.90 2.61 -4.38
N LEU A 82 9.58 2.84 -4.39
CA LEU A 82 8.66 2.03 -5.21
C LEU A 82 8.97 2.09 -6.70
N PRO A 83 9.12 3.27 -7.34
CA PRO A 83 9.43 3.36 -8.76
C PRO A 83 10.79 2.75 -9.11
N ASP A 84 11.79 2.88 -8.22
CA ASP A 84 13.11 2.29 -8.43
C ASP A 84 13.03 0.75 -8.41
N LYS A 85 12.26 0.18 -7.48
CA LYS A 85 11.96 -1.28 -7.46
C LYS A 85 11.20 -1.73 -8.70
N LEU A 86 10.20 -0.95 -9.12
CA LEU A 86 9.42 -1.25 -10.31
C LEU A 86 10.30 -1.25 -11.58
N ALA A 87 11.18 -0.26 -11.73
CA ALA A 87 12.16 -0.20 -12.81
C ALA A 87 13.16 -1.37 -12.77
N PHE A 88 13.59 -1.78 -11.58
CA PHE A 88 14.41 -2.99 -11.41
C PHE A 88 13.69 -4.24 -11.91
N PHE A 89 12.40 -4.40 -11.62
CA PHE A 89 11.63 -5.55 -12.12
C PHE A 89 11.48 -5.51 -13.65
N ASP A 90 11.29 -4.33 -14.25
CA ASP A 90 11.20 -4.18 -15.71
C ASP A 90 12.50 -4.66 -16.39
N ASP A 91 13.67 -4.24 -15.86
CA ASP A 91 14.99 -4.68 -16.34
C ASP A 91 15.21 -6.18 -16.13
N TRP A 92 14.84 -6.69 -14.95
CA TRP A 92 15.00 -8.09 -14.60
C TRP A 92 14.17 -9.00 -15.54
N ILE A 93 12.92 -8.64 -15.84
CA ILE A 93 12.06 -9.39 -16.76
C ILE A 93 12.63 -9.38 -18.19
N THR A 94 13.11 -8.22 -18.65
CA THR A 94 13.70 -8.06 -19.97
C THR A 94 14.96 -8.90 -20.14
N THR A 95 15.78 -8.98 -19.09
CA THR A 95 17.05 -9.69 -19.06
C THR A 95 16.87 -11.19 -18.90
N GLN A 96 16.09 -11.62 -17.90
CA GLN A 96 15.95 -13.04 -17.55
C GLN A 96 14.93 -13.79 -18.40
N ARG A 97 13.90 -13.08 -18.89
CA ARG A 97 12.82 -13.62 -19.74
C ARG A 97 12.25 -14.94 -19.18
N PRO A 98 11.75 -14.95 -17.94
CA PRO A 98 11.22 -16.16 -17.35
C PRO A 98 9.97 -16.62 -18.13
N ALA A 99 9.71 -17.93 -18.12
CA ALA A 99 8.49 -18.47 -18.70
C ALA A 99 7.26 -18.10 -17.84
N ASP A 100 6.08 -18.09 -18.48
CA ASP A 100 4.80 -18.03 -17.77
C ASP A 100 4.68 -19.18 -16.77
N GLY A 101 4.34 -18.87 -15.52
CA GLY A 101 4.23 -19.83 -14.41
C GLY A 101 5.55 -20.21 -13.77
N ALA A 102 6.68 -19.65 -14.21
CA ALA A 102 7.95 -19.85 -13.54
C ALA A 102 7.91 -19.24 -12.13
N PRO A 103 8.54 -19.87 -11.11
CA PRO A 103 8.71 -19.25 -9.80
C PRO A 103 9.39 -17.88 -9.92
N VAL A 104 8.97 -16.91 -9.09
CA VAL A 104 9.61 -15.59 -9.09
C VAL A 104 11.04 -15.61 -8.54
N ALA A 105 11.42 -16.65 -7.81
CA ALA A 105 12.77 -16.85 -7.29
C ALA A 105 13.14 -18.35 -7.32
N ASP A 106 14.43 -18.64 -7.40
CA ASP A 106 14.95 -20.02 -7.48
C ASP A 106 14.53 -20.91 -6.31
N LYS A 107 14.34 -20.30 -5.13
CA LYS A 107 13.94 -20.99 -3.90
C LYS A 107 12.72 -20.30 -3.28
N PRO A 108 11.71 -21.06 -2.81
CA PRO A 108 10.49 -20.48 -2.22
C PRO A 108 10.68 -19.52 -1.03
N HIS A 109 11.78 -19.65 -0.28
CA HIS A 109 12.05 -18.78 0.87
C HIS A 109 12.83 -17.51 0.50
N GLN A 110 13.36 -17.43 -0.72
CA GLN A 110 14.05 -16.25 -1.20
C GLN A 110 12.99 -15.23 -1.62
N ARG A 111 12.95 -14.10 -0.90
CA ARG A 111 11.92 -13.07 -1.11
C ARG A 111 12.38 -11.93 -2.01
N GLN A 112 13.68 -11.83 -2.27
CA GLN A 112 14.31 -10.73 -3.00
C GLN A 112 15.04 -11.26 -4.23
N LEU A 113 14.89 -10.57 -5.35
CA LEU A 113 15.60 -10.87 -6.60
C LEU A 113 16.97 -10.21 -6.69
N GLY A 114 17.15 -9.14 -5.93
CA GLY A 114 18.36 -8.34 -5.89
C GLY A 114 18.13 -7.12 -4.99
N SER A 115 19.01 -6.14 -5.14
CA SER A 115 18.92 -4.87 -4.42
C SER A 115 18.81 -3.70 -5.39
N VAL A 116 18.24 -2.61 -4.90
CA VAL A 116 18.08 -1.34 -5.60
C VAL A 116 18.68 -0.23 -4.76
N SER A 117 19.49 0.63 -5.38
CA SER A 117 19.95 1.88 -4.76
C SER A 117 18.87 2.94 -4.91
N THR A 118 18.39 3.47 -3.79
CA THR A 118 17.35 4.50 -3.74
C THR A 118 17.67 5.52 -2.65
N HIS A 119 16.71 6.38 -2.29
CA HIS A 119 16.87 7.40 -1.26
C HIS A 119 15.75 7.33 -0.24
N TYR A 120 16.10 7.44 1.05
CA TYR A 120 15.14 7.69 2.11
C TYR A 120 15.41 9.08 2.68
N ARG A 121 14.48 10.02 2.45
CA ARG A 121 14.60 11.41 2.89
C ARG A 121 15.90 12.11 2.47
N GLY A 122 16.33 11.82 1.24
CA GLY A 122 17.55 12.37 0.66
C GLY A 122 18.82 11.57 1.01
N GLU A 123 18.75 10.62 1.94
CA GLU A 123 19.88 9.76 2.27
C GLU A 123 19.92 8.53 1.36
N PRO A 124 21.06 8.21 0.74
CA PRO A 124 21.17 7.05 -0.11
C PRO A 124 21.08 5.76 0.72
N ILE A 125 20.25 4.82 0.26
CA ILE A 125 20.07 3.51 0.88
C ILE A 125 20.04 2.41 -0.18
N GLU A 126 20.30 1.18 0.26
CA GLU A 126 20.14 -0.02 -0.56
C GLU A 126 19.02 -0.87 0.04
N VAL A 127 18.04 -1.24 -0.79
CA VAL A 127 16.86 -2.01 -0.39
C VAL A 127 16.68 -3.22 -1.29
N GLY A 128 16.23 -4.33 -0.74
CA GLY A 128 15.94 -5.53 -1.55
C GLY A 128 14.71 -5.33 -2.43
N ALA A 129 14.70 -5.93 -3.62
CA ALA A 129 13.57 -5.89 -4.54
C ALA A 129 12.71 -7.16 -4.38
N GLU A 130 11.58 -7.05 -3.66
CA GLU A 130 10.66 -8.17 -3.43
C GLU A 130 9.53 -8.22 -4.48
N PRO A 131 9.44 -9.26 -5.35
CA PRO A 131 8.35 -9.39 -6.32
C PRO A 131 6.96 -9.48 -5.69
N TYR A 132 6.87 -9.90 -4.42
CA TYR A 132 5.61 -9.88 -3.66
C TYR A 132 4.95 -8.49 -3.63
N LEU A 133 5.74 -7.42 -3.77
CA LEU A 133 5.22 -6.06 -3.92
C LEU A 133 4.25 -5.94 -5.10
N LEU A 134 4.58 -6.53 -6.25
CA LEU A 134 3.73 -6.51 -7.45
C LEU A 134 2.41 -7.23 -7.19
N TYR A 135 2.44 -8.39 -6.52
CA TYR A 135 1.23 -9.13 -6.14
C TYR A 135 0.25 -8.28 -5.32
N VAL A 136 0.75 -7.39 -4.46
CA VAL A 136 -0.08 -6.47 -3.67
C VAL A 136 -0.54 -5.27 -4.51
N LEU A 137 0.40 -4.57 -5.15
CA LEU A 137 0.12 -3.30 -5.84
C LEU A 137 -0.75 -3.47 -7.09
N GLN A 138 -0.64 -4.60 -7.79
CA GLN A 138 -1.42 -4.86 -9.00
C GLN A 138 -2.94 -4.89 -8.74
N ARG A 139 -3.38 -5.12 -7.49
CA ARG A 139 -4.80 -5.07 -7.10
C ARG A 139 -5.38 -3.66 -7.20
N ALA A 140 -4.55 -2.64 -7.00
CA ALA A 140 -4.96 -1.25 -7.22
C ALA A 140 -5.15 -0.97 -8.73
N VAL A 141 -4.29 -1.55 -9.58
CA VAL A 141 -4.44 -1.47 -11.04
C VAL A 141 -5.69 -2.23 -11.50
N ASP A 142 -5.92 -3.45 -11.02
CA ASP A 142 -7.14 -4.22 -11.31
C ASP A 142 -8.42 -3.44 -10.92
N THR A 143 -8.35 -2.72 -9.79
CA THR A 143 -9.47 -1.89 -9.34
C THR A 143 -9.69 -0.72 -10.30
N LEU A 144 -8.62 -0.02 -10.71
CA LEU A 144 -8.70 1.07 -11.68
C LEU A 144 -9.22 0.62 -13.04
N ASP A 145 -8.79 -0.54 -13.52
CA ASP A 145 -9.20 -1.12 -14.81
C ASP A 145 -10.69 -1.52 -14.81
N GLY A 146 -11.26 -1.79 -13.64
CA GLY A 146 -12.68 -2.09 -13.47
C GLY A 146 -13.59 -0.86 -13.35
N LEU A 147 -13.03 0.35 -13.26
CA LEU A 147 -13.81 1.60 -13.17
C LEU A 147 -14.18 2.13 -14.56
N ASP A 148 -15.27 2.91 -14.63
CA ASP A 148 -15.55 3.71 -15.83
C ASP A 148 -14.54 4.85 -15.99
N ASP A 149 -14.47 5.43 -17.19
CA ASP A 149 -13.53 6.50 -17.54
C ASP A 149 -13.62 7.72 -16.61
N ALA A 150 -14.82 8.04 -16.12
CA ALA A 150 -15.01 9.20 -15.26
C ALA A 150 -14.48 8.92 -13.84
N ALA A 151 -14.76 7.74 -13.29
CA ALA A 151 -14.28 7.30 -11.99
C ALA A 151 -12.77 7.07 -11.99
N SER A 152 -12.24 6.39 -13.00
CA SER A 152 -10.79 6.17 -13.16
C SER A 152 -10.03 7.51 -13.21
N ARG A 153 -10.52 8.48 -13.98
CA ARG A 153 -9.93 9.83 -14.04
C ARG A 153 -9.94 10.52 -12.67
N ARG A 154 -11.07 10.49 -11.95
CA ARG A 154 -11.16 11.09 -10.60
C ARG A 154 -10.16 10.47 -9.62
N VAL A 155 -10.01 9.15 -9.63
CA VAL A 155 -9.05 8.46 -8.76
C VAL A 155 -7.62 8.85 -9.13
N MET A 156 -7.28 8.82 -10.41
CA MET A 156 -5.94 9.19 -10.87
C MET A 156 -5.59 10.65 -10.57
N GLU A 157 -6.51 11.61 -10.78
CA GLU A 157 -6.33 13.02 -10.42
C GLU A 157 -6.11 13.18 -8.91
N THR A 158 -6.83 12.41 -8.10
CA THR A 158 -6.71 12.44 -6.64
C THR A 158 -5.38 11.87 -6.17
N LEU A 159 -4.94 10.74 -6.73
CA LEU A 159 -3.63 10.16 -6.43
C LEU A 159 -2.50 11.11 -6.84
N ALA A 160 -2.60 11.71 -8.04
CA ALA A 160 -1.65 12.69 -8.55
C ALA A 160 -1.52 13.93 -7.65
N ARG A 161 -2.63 14.41 -7.10
CA ARG A 161 -2.62 15.53 -6.13
C ARG A 161 -1.73 15.25 -4.91
N PHE A 162 -1.57 13.99 -4.51
CA PHE A 162 -0.76 13.59 -3.35
C PHE A 162 0.54 12.89 -3.72
N GLY A 163 0.88 12.75 -5.02
CA GLY A 163 2.08 12.06 -5.48
C GLY A 163 2.04 10.53 -5.35
N LEU A 164 0.86 9.94 -5.13
CA LEU A 164 0.65 8.51 -4.89
C LEU A 164 0.45 7.70 -6.18
N GLU A 165 0.23 8.34 -7.31
CA GLU A 165 0.10 7.70 -8.63
C GLU A 165 1.35 6.91 -9.00
N ARG A 166 2.52 7.33 -8.50
CA ARG A 166 3.82 6.65 -8.68
C ARG A 166 3.90 5.29 -7.98
N ALA A 167 3.00 5.01 -7.03
CA ALA A 167 2.90 3.71 -6.39
C ALA A 167 2.15 2.67 -7.25
N LEU A 168 1.50 3.08 -8.35
CA LEU A 168 0.75 2.17 -9.21
C LEU A 168 1.67 1.53 -10.26
N PRO A 169 1.73 0.20 -10.37
CA PRO A 169 2.55 -0.51 -11.34
C PRO A 169 1.91 -0.53 -12.74
N LEU A 170 1.47 0.64 -13.24
CA LEU A 170 0.82 0.77 -14.54
C LEU A 170 1.73 0.38 -15.71
N GLY A 171 1.11 -0.09 -16.81
CA GLY A 171 1.79 -0.29 -18.09
C GLY A 171 2.66 -1.55 -18.19
N ARG A 172 2.56 -2.49 -17.24
CA ARG A 172 3.30 -3.75 -17.26
C ARG A 172 2.46 -4.86 -17.89
N ASP A 173 3.09 -5.63 -18.77
CA ASP A 173 2.55 -6.83 -19.42
C ASP A 173 2.82 -8.12 -18.62
N TYR A 174 3.41 -7.99 -17.43
CA TYR A 174 3.70 -9.06 -16.51
C TYR A 174 3.11 -8.79 -15.12
N ARG A 175 2.83 -9.87 -14.39
CA ARG A 175 2.22 -9.87 -13.06
C ARG A 175 2.87 -10.91 -12.18
N VAL A 176 2.60 -10.82 -10.87
CA VAL A 176 2.93 -11.89 -9.93
C VAL A 176 1.62 -12.52 -9.44
N ALA A 177 1.53 -13.84 -9.52
CA ALA A 177 0.44 -14.63 -8.94
C ALA A 177 0.95 -15.50 -7.78
N ARG A 178 0.04 -16.10 -7.02
CA ARG A 178 0.38 -17.12 -6.02
C ARG A 178 -0.28 -18.45 -6.35
N GLU A 179 0.55 -19.48 -6.52
CA GLU A 179 0.12 -20.83 -6.87
C GLU A 179 0.91 -21.85 -6.06
N ASN A 180 0.22 -22.88 -5.53
CA ASN A 180 0.86 -23.91 -4.70
C ASN A 180 1.74 -23.36 -3.55
N ASN A 181 1.31 -22.24 -2.96
CA ASN A 181 1.99 -21.49 -1.89
C ASN A 181 3.28 -20.77 -2.28
N ILE A 182 3.60 -20.64 -3.58
CA ILE A 182 4.74 -19.85 -4.08
C ILE A 182 4.28 -18.73 -5.01
N GLU A 183 5.09 -17.68 -5.13
CA GLU A 183 4.90 -16.63 -6.12
C GLU A 183 5.42 -17.08 -7.49
N VAL A 184 4.62 -16.85 -8.54
CA VAL A 184 4.96 -17.19 -9.94
C VAL A 184 4.75 -15.98 -10.86
N TRP A 185 5.54 -15.91 -11.93
CA TRP A 185 5.35 -14.95 -13.00
C TRP A 185 4.11 -15.28 -13.83
N ARG A 186 3.38 -14.24 -14.24
CA ARG A 186 2.27 -14.32 -15.17
C ARG A 186 2.43 -13.28 -16.26
N PHE A 187 2.18 -13.65 -17.50
CA PHE A 187 2.24 -12.73 -18.65
C PHE A 187 0.87 -12.64 -19.31
N GLY A 188 0.49 -11.43 -19.74
CA GLY A 188 -0.76 -11.14 -20.46
C GLY A 188 -0.66 -11.37 -21.95
#